data_AF-A0A418RR68-F1
#
_entry.id   AF-A0A418RR68-F1
#
_cell.length_a   1.000
_cell.length_b   1.000
_cell.length_c   1.000
_cell.angle_alpha   90.00
_cell.angle_beta   90.00
_cell.angle_gamma   90.00
#
_symmetry.space_group_name_H-M   'P 1'
#
loop_
_entity.id
_entity.type
_entity.pdbx_description
1 polymer ?
#
loop_
_entity_poly.entity_id
_entity_poly.type
_entity_poly.pdbx_seq_one_letter_code
_entity_poly.pdbx_strand_id
1 'polypeptide(L)' 'MNIDKIANAIKADAGRALPGLTESLAEMQLSIAGRTHTPEQILIRIARNKSGKTQQAFADLIKTPVATLRDW' A
#
# COMPACT_ATOMS: atom_id res chain seq x y z
N MET A 1 14.37 7.81 9.14
CA MET A 1 13.12 7.67 9.93
C MET A 1 12.88 6.19 10.17
N ASN A 2 12.47 5.76 11.36
CA ASN A 2 12.08 4.37 11.58
C ASN A 2 10.56 4.23 11.35
N ILE A 3 10.17 3.79 10.16
CA ILE A 3 8.76 3.69 9.74
C ILE A 3 8.00 2.73 10.65
N ASP A 4 8.55 1.55 10.97
CA ASP A 4 7.84 0.54 11.76
C ASP A 4 7.56 1.03 13.18
N LYS A 5 8.52 1.70 13.82
CA LYS A 5 8.33 2.30 15.14
C LYS A 5 7.20 3.33 15.12
N ILE A 6 7.17 4.20 14.12
CA ILE A 6 6.14 5.24 13.98
C ILE A 6 4.78 4.61 13.68
N ALA A 7 4.71 3.69 12.72
CA ALA A 7 3.48 3.01 12.34
C ALA A 7 2.88 2.25 13.53
N ASN A 8 3.71 1.60 14.34
CA ASN A 8 3.25 0.89 15.53
C ASN A 8 2.74 1.84 16.61
N ALA A 9 3.40 2.97 16.85
CA ALA A 9 2.92 3.98 17.80
C ALA A 9 1.56 4.56 17.38
N ILE A 10 1.40 4.89 16.09
CA ILE A 10 0.13 5.41 15.55
C ILE A 10 -0.99 4.37 15.66
N LYS A 11 -0.72 3.10 15.31
CA LYS A 11 -1.71 2.02 15.42
C LYS A 11 -2.14 1.78 16.87
N ALA A 12 -1.19 1.85 17.81
CA ALA A 12 -1.46 1.70 19.23
C ALA A 12 -2.35 2.83 19.75
N ASP A 13 -2.04 4.08 19.38
CA ASP A 13 -2.84 5.26 19.72
C ASP A 13 -4.25 5.21 19.11
N ALA A 14 -4.36 4.85 17.83
CA ALA A 14 -5.63 4.72 17.13
C ALA A 14 -6.51 3.55 17.65
N GLY A 15 -5.94 2.62 18.43
CA GLY A 15 -6.64 1.43 18.94
C GLY A 15 -7.07 0.43 17.86
N ARG A 16 -6.60 0.57 16.62
CA ARG A 16 -6.99 -0.28 15.48
C ARG A 16 -5.90 -0.36 14.42
N ALA A 17 -6.00 -1.37 13.56
CA ALA A 17 -5.18 -1.44 12.37
C ALA A 17 -5.52 -0.30 11.39
N LEU A 18 -4.48 0.24 10.75
CA LEU A 18 -4.56 1.24 9.69
C LEU A 18 -3.91 0.67 8.43
N PRO A 19 -4.70 -0.01 7.56
CA PRO A 19 -4.20 -0.55 6.30
C PRO A 19 -3.58 0.54 5.44
N GLY A 20 -2.42 0.28 4.84
CA GLY A 20 -1.72 1.23 3.98
C GLY A 20 -0.84 2.26 4.69
N LEU A 21 -0.91 2.37 6.03
CA LEU A 21 -0.16 3.38 6.79
C LEU A 21 1.36 3.25 6.61
N THR A 22 1.90 2.03 6.71
CA THR A 22 3.34 1.78 6.59
C THR A 22 3.86 2.25 5.23
N GLU A 23 3.13 1.96 4.15
CA GLU A 23 3.50 2.38 2.81
C GLU A 23 3.35 3.89 2.60
N SER A 24 2.31 4.52 3.15
CA SER A 24 2.17 5.99 3.08
C SER A 24 3.30 6.71 3.83
N LEU A 25 3.77 6.17 4.95
CA LEU A 25 4.96 6.66 5.64
C LEU A 25 6.24 6.46 4.80
N ALA A 26 6.32 5.38 4.02
CA ALA A 26 7.42 5.16 3.07
C ALA A 26 7.37 6.15 1.90
N GLU A 27 6.19 6.43 1.34
CA GLU A 27 5.98 7.46 0.32
C GLU A 27 6.44 8.83 0.84
N MET A 28 6.06 9.20 2.07
CA MET A 28 6.51 10.42 2.72
C MET A 28 8.05 10.47 2.83
N GLN A 29 8.71 9.38 3.21
CA GLN A 29 10.17 9.32 3.30
C GLN A 29 10.86 9.47 1.94
N LEU A 30 10.17 9.14 0.85
CA LEU A 30 10.63 9.34 -0.53
C LEU A 30 10.22 10.71 -1.10
N SER A 31 9.73 11.63 -0.28
CA SER A 31 9.20 12.94 -0.71
C SER A 31 8.03 12.85 -1.68
N ILE A 32 7.31 11.72 -1.71
CA ILE A 32 6.07 11.54 -2.46
C ILE A 32 4.93 12.02 -1.56
N ALA A 33 4.49 13.25 -1.77
CA ALA A 33 3.42 13.89 -1.00
C ALA A 33 2.15 14.12 -1.83
N GLY A 34 1.01 14.29 -1.15
CA GLY A 34 -0.27 14.63 -1.80
C GLY A 34 -0.98 13.48 -2.52
N ARG A 35 -0.45 12.26 -2.46
CA ARG A 35 -1.14 11.06 -2.98
C ARG A 35 -2.25 10.63 -2.03
N THR A 36 -3.42 10.36 -2.59
CA THR A 36 -4.57 9.81 -1.88
C THR A 36 -4.93 8.47 -2.51
N HIS A 37 -5.10 7.46 -1.66
CA HIS A 37 -5.47 6.10 -2.08
C HIS A 37 -6.86 5.76 -1.56
N THR A 38 -7.69 5.10 -2.37
CA THR A 38 -8.98 4.57 -1.92
C THR A 38 -8.79 3.29 -1.10
N PRO A 39 -9.77 2.91 -0.25
CA PRO A 39 -9.72 1.62 0.45
C PRO A 39 -9.52 0.42 -0.49
N GLU A 40 -10.16 0.43 -1.66
CA GLU A 40 -10.03 -0.61 -2.68
C GLU A 40 -8.62 -0.68 -3.25
N GLN A 41 -8.00 0.47 -3.56
CA GLN A 41 -6.61 0.50 -4.03
C GLN A 41 -5.64 -0.07 -2.98
N ILE A 42 -5.84 0.29 -1.72
CA ILE A 42 -5.06 -0.27 -0.60
C ILE A 42 -5.25 -1.79 -0.51
N LEU A 43 -6.49 -2.28 -0.61
CA LEU A 43 -6.79 -3.70 -0.58
C LEU A 43 -6.12 -4.46 -1.72
N ILE A 44 -6.15 -3.93 -2.94
CA ILE A 44 -5.51 -4.59 -4.08
C ILE A 44 -3.99 -4.60 -3.90
N ARG A 45 -3.38 -3.52 -3.39
CA ARG A 45 -1.93 -3.48 -3.09
C ARG A 45 -1.54 -4.53 -2.05
N ILE A 46 -2.34 -4.68 -0.99
CA ILE A 46 -2.14 -5.71 0.03
C ILE A 46 -2.27 -7.11 -0.59
N ALA A 47 -3.29 -7.35 -1.41
CA ALA A 47 -3.49 -8.62 -2.09
C ALA A 47 -2.32 -8.97 -3.01
N ARG A 48 -1.81 -8.00 -3.79
CA ARG A 48 -0.62 -8.15 -4.63
C ARG A 48 0.59 -8.56 -3.81
N ASN A 49 0.90 -7.82 -2.74
CA ASN A 49 2.05 -8.11 -1.88
C ASN A 49 1.95 -9.50 -1.23
N LYS A 50 0.76 -9.91 -0.79
CA LYS A 50 0.54 -11.24 -0.21
C LYS A 50 0.58 -12.37 -1.24
N SER A 51 0.27 -12.10 -2.51
CA SER A 51 0.23 -13.12 -3.56
C SER A 51 1.61 -13.60 -4.00
N GLY A 52 2.67 -12.82 -3.75
CA GLY A 52 4.03 -13.10 -4.23
C GLY A 52 4.18 -13.09 -5.75
N LYS A 53 3.15 -12.62 -6.50
CA LYS A 53 3.16 -12.57 -7.97
C LYS A 53 3.85 -11.31 -8.46
N THR A 54 4.44 -11.38 -9.66
CA THR A 54 4.84 -10.19 -10.39
C THR A 54 3.61 -9.33 -10.71
N GLN A 55 3.81 -8.04 -10.93
CA GLN A 55 2.71 -7.12 -11.25
C GLN A 55 1.92 -7.56 -12.49
N GLN A 56 2.60 -8.06 -13.52
CA GLN A 56 1.96 -8.60 -14.72
C GLN A 56 1.10 -9.83 -14.39
N ALA A 57 1.67 -10.82 -13.70
CA ALA A 57 0.94 -12.04 -13.35
C ALA A 57 -0.26 -11.78 -12.41
N PHE A 58 -0.14 -10.76 -11.55
CA PHE A 58 -1.26 -10.32 -10.71
C PHE A 58 -2.33 -9.59 -11.51
N ALA A 59 -1.96 -8.71 -12.44
CA ALA A 59 -2.89 -8.06 -13.38
C ALA A 59 -3.67 -9.08 -14.21
N ASP A 60 -2.97 -10.09 -14.75
CA ASP A 60 -3.58 -11.18 -15.53
C ASP A 60 -4.56 -11.98 -14.66
N LEU A 61 -4.21 -12.25 -13.40
CA LEU A 61 -5.07 -12.97 -12.45
C LEU A 61 -6.40 -12.25 -12.21
N ILE A 62 -6.37 -10.92 -12.05
CA ILE A 62 -7.57 -10.10 -11.82
C ILE A 62 -8.19 -9.53 -13.10
N LYS A 63 -7.71 -9.99 -14.27
CA LYS A 63 -8.21 -9.61 -15.60
C LYS A 63 -8.25 -8.08 -15.82
N THR A 64 -7.19 -7.40 -15.41
CA THR A 64 -7.06 -5.95 -15.52
C THR A 64 -5.79 -5.60 -16.29
N PRO A 65 -5.78 -4.55 -17.14
CA PRO A 65 -4.54 -4.10 -17.78
C PRO A 65 -3.45 -3.77 -16.75
N VAL A 66 -2.22 -4.20 -16.99
CA VAL A 66 -1.09 -3.93 -16.09
C VAL A 66 -0.87 -2.43 -15.85
N ALA A 67 -1.21 -1.60 -16.83
CA ALA A 67 -1.14 -0.14 -16.73
C ALA A 67 -2.05 0.41 -15.61
N THR A 68 -3.20 -0.21 -15.35
CA THR A 68 -4.09 0.17 -14.26
C THR A 68 -3.42 0.00 -12.90
N LEU A 69 -2.47 -0.93 -12.75
CA LEU A 69 -1.74 -1.16 -11.50
C LEU A 69 -0.46 -0.34 -11.36
N ARG A 70 -0.02 0.35 -12.42
CA ARG A 70 1.34 0.93 -12.51
C ARG A 70 1.52 2.15 -11.60
N ASP A 71 0.44 2.88 -11.39
CA ASP A 71 0.46 4.16 -10.69
C ASP A 71 0.26 4.03 -9.17
N TRP A 72 0.15 2.79 -8.63
CA TRP A 72 -0.04 2.49 -7.20
C TRP A 72 0.66 1.23 -6.65
#